data_AF-A0A9W4KCK0-F1
#
_entry.id   AF-A0A9W4KCK0-F1
#
_cell.length_a   1.000
_cell.length_b   1.000
_cell.length_c   1.000
_cell.angle_alpha   90.00
_cell.angle_beta   90.00
_cell.angle_gamma   90.00
#
_symmetry.space_group_name_H-M   'P 1'
#
loop_
_entity.id
_entity.type
_entity.pdbx_description
1 polymer ?
#
loop_
_entity_poly.entity_id
_entity_poly.type
_entity_poly.pdbx_seq_one_letter_code
_entity_poly.pdbx_strand_id
1 'polypeptide(L)'
;MDVISSYALGGDMGNIAREDWGADWLDAFRTVGLMRPMGRQFSWFMNPLLNNLSPEVVQWISPETAKLTKKLQYPIEIIQLATEERQKNGGDSKKDGILPANSRTIFQDIVNSDLPPSEKTPERLNAEAGLALGAGTETTARNLAVMIYYLLHNKDVFDKLHAELSTVMPTADSPVALTELEALPYFSAVITEGLRLSHGASSRMPRIATEEDLVYKQWVIPRGTPVMQSLYLHHTNPQIFPEPFRFNPQRWIDDPKLKPRYLMAWGRGSRSCLGINLAHAELYLTIARLITRFELELYDTVWERDVEICHDCFIGVTDLSSPGIRVKITRDALRD
;
A
#
# COMPACT_ATOMS: atom_id res chain seq x y z
N MET A 1 -8.39 -0.71 0.95
CA MET A 1 -9.21 0.24 0.16
C MET A 1 -10.13 1.06 1.05
N ASP A 2 -11.00 0.42 1.85
CA ASP A 2 -11.97 1.14 2.70
C ASP A 2 -11.32 2.15 3.65
N VAL A 3 -10.17 1.81 4.24
CA VAL A 3 -9.43 2.72 5.12
C VAL A 3 -8.96 3.97 4.37
N ILE A 4 -8.29 3.81 3.22
CA ILE A 4 -7.76 4.94 2.47
C ILE A 4 -8.88 5.78 1.85
N SER A 5 -9.98 5.18 1.40
CA SER A 5 -11.12 5.95 0.89
C SER A 5 -11.79 6.74 2.01
N SER A 6 -11.98 6.13 3.20
CA SER A 6 -12.53 6.82 4.36
C SER A 6 -11.62 7.99 4.77
N TYR A 7 -10.31 7.76 4.84
CA TYR A 7 -9.33 8.77 5.24
C TYR A 7 -9.21 9.91 4.21
N ALA A 8 -9.18 9.59 2.92
CA ALA A 8 -8.96 10.57 1.86
C ALA A 8 -10.25 11.32 1.46
N LEU A 9 -11.36 10.59 1.30
CA LEU A 9 -12.59 11.09 0.70
C LEU A 9 -13.72 11.29 1.71
N GLY A 10 -13.60 10.73 2.91
CA GLY A 10 -14.62 10.82 3.94
C GLY A 10 -15.74 9.78 3.82
N GLY A 11 -15.52 8.72 3.06
CA GLY A 11 -16.44 7.57 2.95
C GLY A 11 -15.69 6.28 2.65
N ASP A 12 -16.08 5.19 3.30
CA ASP A 12 -15.58 3.86 2.94
C ASP A 12 -16.27 3.34 1.66
N MET A 13 -15.60 2.45 0.94
CA MET A 13 -16.15 1.85 -0.29
C MET A 13 -16.98 0.58 -0.03
N GLY A 14 -17.19 0.21 1.24
CA GLY A 14 -17.96 -0.96 1.65
C GLY A 14 -17.38 -2.31 1.21
N ASN A 15 -16.08 -2.40 0.87
CA ASN A 15 -15.51 -3.66 0.38
C ASN A 15 -15.55 -4.75 1.46
N ILE A 16 -15.23 -4.43 2.71
CA ILE A 16 -15.22 -5.38 3.83
C ILE A 16 -16.62 -5.95 4.11
N ALA A 17 -17.68 -5.20 3.80
CA ALA A 17 -19.07 -5.63 4.01
C ALA A 17 -19.57 -6.61 2.95
N ARG A 18 -18.86 -6.74 1.82
CA ARG A 18 -19.22 -7.66 0.73
C ARG A 18 -18.72 -9.06 1.04
N GLU A 19 -19.45 -10.07 0.55
CA GLU A 19 -19.07 -11.49 0.71
C GLU A 19 -17.72 -11.82 0.06
N ASP A 20 -17.36 -11.12 -1.03
CA ASP A 20 -16.12 -11.30 -1.78
C ASP A 20 -14.99 -10.34 -1.35
N TRP A 21 -15.22 -9.54 -0.31
CA TRP A 21 -14.29 -8.53 0.22
C TRP A 21 -13.73 -7.55 -0.82
N GLY A 22 -14.46 -7.32 -1.93
CA GLY A 22 -13.99 -6.46 -3.01
C GLY A 22 -12.88 -7.07 -3.88
N ALA A 23 -12.88 -8.39 -4.09
CA ALA A 23 -11.93 -9.11 -4.94
C ALA A 23 -11.76 -8.47 -6.33
N ASP A 24 -12.84 -7.91 -6.86
CA ASP A 24 -12.87 -7.22 -8.15
C ASP A 24 -11.97 -5.97 -8.22
N TRP A 25 -11.65 -5.33 -7.09
CA TRP A 25 -10.66 -4.26 -7.01
C TRP A 25 -9.22 -4.78 -7.03
N LEU A 26 -8.97 -5.90 -6.35
CA LEU A 26 -7.66 -6.56 -6.35
C LEU A 26 -7.29 -7.02 -7.77
N ASP A 27 -8.22 -7.65 -8.48
CA ASP A 27 -8.02 -8.09 -9.86
C ASP A 27 -7.74 -6.91 -10.80
N ALA A 28 -8.43 -5.79 -10.57
CA ALA A 28 -8.22 -4.57 -11.32
C ALA A 28 -6.79 -4.02 -11.12
N PHE A 29 -6.30 -3.94 -9.88
CA PHE A 29 -4.93 -3.51 -9.60
C PHE A 29 -3.87 -4.45 -10.17
N ARG A 30 -4.08 -5.78 -10.06
CA ARG A 30 -3.19 -6.78 -10.67
C ARG A 30 -3.08 -6.57 -12.18
N THR A 31 -4.22 -6.42 -12.86
CA THR A 31 -4.27 -6.19 -14.31
C THR A 31 -3.52 -4.92 -14.72
N VAL A 32 -3.74 -3.81 -14.01
CA VAL A 32 -3.01 -2.55 -14.25
C VAL A 32 -1.51 -2.71 -14.02
N GLY A 33 -1.12 -3.43 -12.96
CA GLY A 33 0.27 -3.74 -12.66
C GLY A 33 0.95 -4.49 -13.80
N LEU A 34 0.30 -5.54 -14.33
CA LEU A 34 0.81 -6.37 -15.42
C LEU A 34 0.95 -5.61 -16.74
N MET A 35 0.13 -4.59 -17.00
CA MET A 35 0.27 -3.73 -18.18
C MET A 35 1.43 -2.74 -18.06
N ARG A 36 1.92 -2.47 -16.85
CA ARG A 36 2.89 -1.39 -16.60
C ARG A 36 4.25 -1.57 -17.28
N PRO A 37 4.85 -2.78 -17.37
CA PRO A 37 6.06 -2.98 -18.16
C PRO A 37 5.88 -2.56 -19.62
N MET A 38 4.76 -2.93 -20.25
CA MET A 38 4.45 -2.50 -21.62
C MET A 38 4.29 -0.99 -21.72
N GLY A 39 3.51 -0.38 -20.81
CA GLY A 39 3.30 1.07 -20.78
C GLY A 39 4.60 1.87 -20.59
N ARG A 40 5.60 1.30 -19.89
CA ARG A 40 6.92 1.92 -19.75
C ARG A 40 7.77 1.83 -21.01
N GLN A 41 7.88 0.63 -21.61
CA GLN A 41 8.77 0.42 -22.75
C GLN A 41 8.22 0.97 -24.06
N PHE A 42 6.89 0.99 -24.18
CA PHE A 42 6.20 1.41 -25.39
C PHE A 42 5.26 2.59 -25.10
N SER A 43 5.68 3.51 -24.22
CA SER A 43 4.87 4.68 -23.84
C SER A 43 4.43 5.53 -25.03
N TRP A 44 5.28 5.64 -26.06
CA TRP A 44 4.99 6.33 -27.33
C TRP A 44 3.81 5.73 -28.10
N PHE A 45 3.51 4.44 -27.89
CA PHE A 45 2.38 3.73 -28.50
C PHE A 45 1.21 3.60 -27.53
N MET A 46 1.50 3.17 -26.30
CA MET A 46 0.52 2.86 -25.27
C MET A 46 -0.21 4.11 -24.78
N ASN A 47 0.48 5.25 -24.61
CA ASN A 47 -0.17 6.46 -24.12
C ASN A 47 -1.19 7.02 -25.13
N PRO A 48 -0.85 7.21 -26.42
CA PRO A 48 -1.84 7.64 -27.41
C PRO A 48 -2.96 6.61 -27.60
N LEU A 49 -2.64 5.31 -27.55
CA LEU A 49 -3.66 4.27 -27.65
C LEU A 49 -4.66 4.39 -26.50
N LEU A 50 -4.20 4.27 -25.25
CA LEU A 50 -5.08 4.28 -24.08
C LEU A 50 -5.87 5.59 -23.91
N ASN A 51 -5.28 6.73 -24.27
CA ASN A 51 -5.94 8.03 -24.14
C ASN A 51 -6.97 8.32 -25.25
N ASN A 52 -6.90 7.61 -26.39
CA ASN A 52 -7.80 7.84 -27.52
C ASN A 52 -8.76 6.67 -27.81
N LEU A 53 -8.67 5.56 -27.05
CA LEU A 53 -9.63 4.47 -27.16
C LEU A 53 -10.97 4.89 -26.54
N SER A 54 -12.07 4.74 -27.30
CA SER A 54 -13.40 4.97 -26.73
C SER A 54 -13.70 3.90 -25.66
N PRO A 55 -14.53 4.21 -24.64
CA PRO A 55 -14.94 3.23 -23.65
C PRO A 55 -15.54 1.94 -24.25
N GLU A 56 -16.25 2.04 -25.40
CA GLU A 56 -16.80 0.86 -26.08
C GLU A 56 -15.71 -0.02 -26.68
N VAL A 57 -14.65 0.57 -27.23
CA VAL A 57 -13.52 -0.18 -27.80
C VAL A 57 -12.70 -0.83 -26.68
N VAL A 58 -12.50 -0.14 -25.55
CA VAL A 58 -11.87 -0.75 -24.36
C VAL A 58 -12.68 -1.94 -23.85
N GLN A 59 -14.01 -1.81 -23.81
CA GLN A 59 -14.92 -2.89 -23.42
C GLN A 59 -14.91 -4.07 -24.37
N TRP A 60 -14.72 -3.81 -25.67
CA TRP A 60 -14.61 -4.84 -26.69
C TRP A 60 -13.27 -5.58 -26.67
N ILE A 61 -12.15 -4.87 -26.43
CA ILE A 61 -10.79 -5.45 -26.37
C ILE A 61 -10.61 -6.29 -25.10
N SER A 62 -11.09 -5.81 -23.96
CA SER A 62 -11.02 -6.53 -22.70
C SER A 62 -12.20 -6.10 -21.80
N PRO A 63 -13.22 -6.95 -21.63
CA PRO A 63 -14.33 -6.69 -20.73
C PRO A 63 -13.89 -6.43 -19.28
N GLU A 64 -12.77 -7.04 -18.85
CA GLU A 64 -12.13 -6.81 -17.55
C GLU A 64 -11.53 -5.40 -17.44
N THR A 65 -10.94 -4.89 -18.52
CA THR A 65 -10.38 -3.53 -18.57
C THR A 65 -11.48 -2.45 -18.56
N ALA A 66 -12.65 -2.70 -19.14
CA ALA A 66 -13.78 -1.75 -19.04
C ALA A 66 -14.42 -1.70 -17.65
N LYS A 67 -14.44 -2.82 -16.91
CA LYS A 67 -14.79 -2.80 -15.48
C LYS A 67 -13.81 -1.92 -14.71
N LEU A 68 -12.52 -2.01 -15.01
CA LEU A 68 -11.49 -1.12 -14.46
C LEU A 68 -11.72 0.35 -14.86
N THR A 69 -12.07 0.68 -16.11
CA THR A 69 -12.30 2.08 -16.54
C THR A 69 -13.49 2.72 -15.82
N LYS A 70 -14.62 2.01 -15.67
CA LYS A 70 -15.76 2.48 -14.86
C LYS A 70 -15.40 2.65 -13.39
N LYS A 71 -14.55 1.77 -12.85
CA LYS A 71 -14.04 1.88 -11.47
C LYS A 71 -13.04 3.01 -11.28
N LEU A 72 -12.24 3.35 -12.29
CA LEU A 72 -11.37 4.52 -12.28
C LEU A 72 -12.15 5.84 -12.38
N GLN A 73 -13.43 5.79 -12.79
CA GLN A 73 -14.37 6.93 -12.72
C GLN A 73 -15.07 7.02 -11.35
N TYR A 74 -15.03 5.98 -10.52
CA TYR A 74 -15.63 5.97 -9.18
C TYR A 74 -15.16 7.13 -8.26
N PRO A 75 -13.89 7.60 -8.29
CA PRO A 75 -13.50 8.78 -7.52
C PRO A 75 -14.18 10.06 -8.02
N ILE A 76 -14.54 10.15 -9.31
CA ILE A 76 -15.32 11.28 -9.86
C ILE A 76 -16.68 11.32 -9.18
N GLU A 77 -17.40 10.20 -9.15
CA GLU A 77 -18.75 10.15 -8.61
C GLU A 77 -18.79 10.49 -7.11
N ILE A 78 -17.86 9.96 -6.31
CA ILE A 78 -17.80 10.27 -4.87
C ILE A 78 -17.40 11.72 -4.60
N ILE A 79 -16.40 12.26 -5.33
CA ILE A 79 -16.02 13.67 -5.18
C ILE A 79 -17.14 14.59 -5.65
N GLN A 80 -17.82 14.23 -6.74
CA GLN A 80 -18.93 14.99 -7.29
C GLN A 80 -20.13 14.96 -6.35
N LEU A 81 -20.51 13.79 -5.83
CA LEU A 81 -21.55 13.65 -4.81
C LEU A 81 -21.20 14.44 -3.55
N ALA A 82 -19.97 14.32 -3.03
CA ALA A 82 -19.51 15.08 -1.87
C ALA A 82 -19.46 16.60 -2.13
N THR A 83 -19.20 17.02 -3.37
CA THR A 83 -19.20 18.44 -3.78
C THR A 83 -20.63 18.97 -3.97
N GLU A 84 -21.51 18.18 -4.58
CA GLU A 84 -22.92 18.51 -4.85
C GLU A 84 -23.77 18.52 -3.59
N GLU A 85 -23.60 17.56 -2.69
CA GLU A 85 -24.24 17.56 -1.36
C GLU A 85 -23.83 18.79 -0.55
N ARG A 86 -22.56 19.22 -0.66
CA ARG A 86 -22.05 20.40 0.03
C ARG A 86 -22.56 21.72 -0.55
N GLN A 87 -22.73 21.81 -1.87
CA GLN A 87 -23.36 22.96 -2.54
C GLN A 87 -24.85 23.05 -2.22
N LYS A 88 -25.55 21.92 -2.14
CA LYS A 88 -26.98 21.86 -1.75
C LYS A 88 -27.20 22.20 -0.28
N ASN A 89 -26.29 21.80 0.61
CA ASN A 89 -26.42 21.98 2.07
C ASN A 89 -25.80 23.29 2.60
N GLY A 90 -25.52 24.26 1.73
CA GLY A 90 -25.17 25.63 2.13
C GLY A 90 -23.89 25.77 2.96
N GLY A 91 -22.95 24.83 2.83
CA GLY A 91 -21.70 24.85 3.61
C GLY A 91 -21.86 24.62 5.12
N ASP A 92 -23.06 24.24 5.60
CA ASP A 92 -23.24 23.89 7.00
C ASP A 92 -22.94 22.40 7.18
N SER A 93 -21.69 22.13 7.55
CA SER A 93 -21.06 20.81 7.72
C SER A 93 -21.82 19.78 8.56
N LYS A 94 -22.98 20.09 9.16
CA LYS A 94 -23.52 19.32 10.27
C LYS A 94 -24.44 18.14 9.98
N LYS A 95 -24.96 17.92 8.77
CA LYS A 95 -26.03 16.93 8.63
C LYS A 95 -26.00 15.85 7.56
N ASP A 96 -25.35 15.99 6.40
CA ASP A 96 -25.42 14.89 5.42
C ASP A 96 -24.08 14.71 4.69
N GLY A 97 -23.27 13.80 5.23
CA GLY A 97 -22.07 13.23 4.66
C GLY A 97 -21.75 11.93 5.40
N ILE A 98 -21.09 10.97 4.74
CA ILE A 98 -20.78 9.62 5.26
C ILE A 98 -19.89 9.65 6.53
N LEU A 99 -19.42 10.83 6.97
CA LEU A 99 -18.78 11.05 8.25
C LEU A 99 -19.37 12.27 8.99
N PRO A 100 -19.29 12.30 10.34
CA PRO A 100 -19.76 13.42 11.13
C PRO A 100 -19.06 14.72 10.73
N ALA A 101 -19.79 15.82 10.86
CA ALA A 101 -19.49 17.21 10.49
C ALA A 101 -18.06 17.77 10.65
N ASN A 102 -17.24 17.13 11.48
CA ASN A 102 -15.89 17.55 11.82
C ASN A 102 -14.79 16.65 11.22
N SER A 103 -15.13 15.75 10.30
CA SER A 103 -14.17 14.85 9.66
C SER A 103 -13.39 15.60 8.58
N ARG A 104 -12.19 16.05 8.95
CA ARG A 104 -11.21 16.64 8.04
C ARG A 104 -10.64 15.54 7.13
N THR A 105 -10.82 15.67 5.82
CA THR A 105 -10.28 14.73 4.82
C THR A 105 -9.17 15.38 3.99
N ILE A 106 -8.36 14.56 3.31
CA ILE A 106 -7.30 15.07 2.43
C ILE A 106 -7.89 15.97 1.34
N PHE A 107 -8.95 15.52 0.67
CA PHE A 107 -9.54 16.28 -0.43
C PHE A 107 -10.28 17.53 0.05
N GLN A 108 -10.82 17.50 1.27
CA GLN A 108 -11.39 18.69 1.89
C GLN A 108 -10.35 19.78 2.12
N ASP A 109 -9.17 19.40 2.62
CA ASP A 109 -8.07 20.33 2.83
C ASP A 109 -7.57 20.90 1.50
N ILE A 110 -7.47 20.07 0.45
CA ILE A 110 -7.06 20.52 -0.89
C ILE A 110 -8.05 21.56 -1.42
N VAL A 111 -9.35 21.28 -1.36
CA VAL A 111 -10.38 22.22 -1.85
C VAL A 111 -10.35 23.54 -1.06
N ASN A 112 -10.16 23.49 0.25
CA ASN A 112 -10.14 24.66 1.13
C ASN A 112 -8.80 25.40 1.19
N SER A 113 -7.74 24.88 0.57
CA SER A 113 -6.40 25.47 0.60
C SER A 113 -6.30 26.79 -0.19
N ASP A 114 -5.11 27.39 -0.21
CA ASP A 114 -4.75 28.53 -1.05
C ASP A 114 -4.24 28.13 -2.45
N LEU A 115 -4.36 26.84 -2.82
CA LEU A 115 -3.95 26.36 -4.14
C LEU A 115 -4.70 27.09 -5.28
N PRO A 116 -4.05 27.30 -6.43
CA PRO A 116 -4.69 27.89 -7.59
C PRO A 116 -5.95 27.13 -8.01
N PRO A 117 -6.98 27.81 -8.55
CA PRO A 117 -8.19 27.14 -9.04
C PRO A 117 -7.92 26.02 -10.06
N SER A 118 -6.84 26.14 -10.84
CA SER A 118 -6.41 25.11 -11.80
C SER A 118 -5.96 23.80 -11.15
N GLU A 119 -5.54 23.79 -9.89
CA GLU A 119 -5.19 22.56 -9.16
C GLU A 119 -6.41 21.94 -8.45
N LYS A 120 -7.55 22.63 -8.48
CA LYS A 120 -8.79 22.21 -7.81
C LYS A 120 -9.88 21.81 -8.80
N THR A 121 -9.54 21.65 -10.09
CA THR A 121 -10.54 21.19 -11.07
C THR A 121 -10.95 19.75 -10.76
N PRO A 122 -12.19 19.34 -11.09
CA PRO A 122 -12.65 17.97 -10.87
C PRO A 122 -11.70 16.93 -11.46
N GLU A 123 -11.12 17.18 -12.63
CA GLU A 123 -10.18 16.29 -13.30
C GLU A 123 -8.88 16.12 -12.49
N ARG A 124 -8.34 17.21 -11.93
CA ARG A 124 -7.14 17.16 -11.09
C ARG A 124 -7.42 16.43 -9.79
N LEU A 125 -8.52 16.76 -9.10
CA LEU A 125 -8.91 16.10 -7.85
C LEU A 125 -9.15 14.60 -8.04
N ASN A 126 -9.80 14.22 -9.13
CA ASN A 126 -10.00 12.82 -9.48
C ASN A 126 -8.66 12.08 -9.71
N ALA A 127 -7.74 12.67 -10.45
CA ALA A 127 -6.42 12.08 -10.69
C ALA A 127 -5.66 11.85 -9.38
N GLU A 128 -5.68 12.82 -8.47
CA GLU A 128 -5.06 12.68 -7.14
C GLU A 128 -5.78 11.62 -6.28
N ALA A 129 -7.12 11.52 -6.39
CA ALA A 129 -7.89 10.53 -5.63
C ALA A 129 -7.60 9.11 -6.08
N GLY A 130 -7.55 8.87 -7.40
CA GLY A 130 -7.12 7.60 -7.96
C GLY A 130 -5.71 7.21 -7.49
N LEU A 131 -4.78 8.17 -7.45
CA LEU A 131 -3.43 7.94 -6.92
C LEU A 131 -3.44 7.56 -5.44
N ALA A 132 -4.18 8.29 -4.59
CA ALA A 132 -4.27 8.02 -3.16
C ALA A 132 -4.85 6.63 -2.88
N LEU A 133 -5.97 6.30 -3.52
CA LEU A 133 -6.65 5.02 -3.37
C LEU A 133 -5.79 3.83 -3.80
N GLY A 134 -5.09 3.96 -4.94
CA GLY A 134 -4.16 2.95 -5.41
C GLY A 134 -2.97 2.77 -4.48
N ALA A 135 -2.36 3.87 -4.05
CA ALA A 135 -1.20 3.85 -3.16
C ALA A 135 -1.52 3.20 -1.80
N GLY A 136 -2.63 3.58 -1.18
CA GLY A 136 -3.03 3.11 0.15
C GLY A 136 -3.68 1.72 0.18
N THR A 137 -3.93 1.09 -0.97
CA THR A 137 -4.54 -0.24 -1.01
C THR A 137 -3.51 -1.34 -1.22
N GLU A 138 -2.90 -1.39 -2.40
CA GLU A 138 -2.16 -2.58 -2.85
C GLU A 138 -0.86 -2.77 -2.05
N THR A 139 -0.16 -1.67 -1.76
CA THR A 139 1.12 -1.74 -1.05
C THR A 139 0.95 -2.19 0.40
N THR A 140 -0.07 -1.69 1.11
CA THR A 140 -0.39 -2.09 2.48
C THR A 140 -0.86 -3.55 2.53
N ALA A 141 -1.78 -3.93 1.64
CA ALA A 141 -2.29 -5.31 1.55
C ALA A 141 -1.16 -6.32 1.32
N ARG A 142 -0.23 -6.01 0.40
CA ARG A 142 0.94 -6.87 0.15
C ARG A 142 1.83 -7.01 1.38
N ASN A 143 2.09 -5.92 2.10
CA ASN A 143 2.86 -5.96 3.34
C ASN A 143 2.21 -6.86 4.37
N LEU A 144 0.91 -6.66 4.64
CA LEU A 144 0.16 -7.48 5.58
C LEU A 144 0.20 -8.96 5.22
N ALA A 145 -0.06 -9.31 3.96
CA ALA A 145 -0.06 -10.70 3.50
C ALA A 145 1.31 -11.37 3.68
N VAL A 146 2.39 -10.72 3.25
CA VAL A 146 3.76 -11.24 3.39
C VAL A 146 4.15 -11.38 4.87
N MET A 147 3.79 -10.42 5.71
CA MET A 147 4.06 -10.48 7.14
C MET A 147 3.33 -11.65 7.80
N ILE A 148 2.05 -11.84 7.51
CA ILE A 148 1.28 -12.99 8.00
C ILE A 148 1.93 -14.29 7.56
N TYR A 149 2.33 -14.41 6.29
CA TYR A 149 3.05 -15.60 5.83
C TYR A 149 4.29 -15.90 6.67
N TYR A 150 5.18 -14.92 6.84
CA TYR A 150 6.41 -15.14 7.59
C TYR A 150 6.17 -15.43 9.06
N LEU A 151 5.17 -14.79 9.67
CA LEU A 151 4.79 -15.07 11.05
C LEU A 151 4.32 -16.51 11.21
N LEU A 152 3.40 -16.98 10.36
CA LEU A 152 2.88 -18.34 10.44
C LEU A 152 3.91 -19.41 10.02
N HIS A 153 4.86 -19.04 9.16
CA HIS A 153 5.96 -19.93 8.76
C HIS A 153 7.07 -20.02 9.82
N ASN A 154 7.27 -18.99 10.63
CA ASN A 154 8.35 -18.92 11.61
C ASN A 154 7.80 -18.90 13.04
N LYS A 155 7.57 -20.10 13.61
CA LYS A 155 6.96 -20.26 14.93
C LYS A 155 7.67 -19.47 16.04
N ASP A 156 9.00 -19.47 16.07
CA ASP A 156 9.75 -18.73 17.09
C ASP A 156 9.51 -17.21 17.01
N VAL A 157 9.38 -16.69 15.79
CA VAL A 157 9.09 -15.26 15.57
C VAL A 157 7.66 -14.95 16.01
N PHE A 158 6.71 -15.82 15.65
CA PHE A 158 5.31 -15.70 16.07
C PHE A 158 5.18 -15.74 17.59
N ASP A 159 5.74 -16.75 18.25
CA ASP A 159 5.61 -16.94 19.70
C ASP A 159 6.18 -15.73 20.46
N LYS A 160 7.34 -15.21 20.02
CA LYS A 160 7.96 -14.04 20.63
C LYS A 160 7.12 -12.77 20.43
N LEU A 161 6.54 -12.58 19.24
CA LEU A 161 5.63 -11.46 18.98
C LEU A 161 4.34 -11.58 19.80
N HIS A 162 3.73 -12.77 19.83
CA HIS A 162 2.52 -13.04 20.60
C HIS A 162 2.75 -12.80 22.10
N ALA A 163 3.88 -13.24 22.64
CA ALA A 163 4.26 -13.00 24.03
C ALA A 163 4.39 -11.50 24.34
N GLU A 164 5.00 -10.71 23.45
CA GLU A 164 5.11 -9.25 23.62
C GLU A 164 3.75 -8.56 23.49
N LEU A 165 2.93 -8.93 22.49
CA LEU A 165 1.58 -8.38 22.35
C LEU A 165 0.69 -8.69 23.56
N SER A 166 0.85 -9.86 24.18
CA SER A 166 0.08 -10.26 25.36
C SER A 166 0.29 -9.34 26.57
N THR A 167 1.38 -8.55 26.62
CA THR A 167 1.62 -7.62 27.72
C THR A 167 0.74 -6.37 27.67
N VAL A 168 0.25 -6.00 26.48
CA VAL A 168 -0.62 -4.84 26.27
C VAL A 168 -2.02 -5.24 25.78
N MET A 169 -2.15 -6.43 25.21
CA MET A 169 -3.41 -7.02 24.75
C MET A 169 -3.58 -8.44 25.33
N PRO A 170 -3.87 -8.58 26.63
CA PRO A 170 -4.04 -9.88 27.27
C PRO A 170 -5.24 -10.69 26.76
N THR A 171 -6.22 -10.02 26.14
CA THR A 171 -7.42 -10.63 25.56
C THR A 171 -7.68 -10.11 24.14
N ALA A 172 -8.43 -10.86 23.34
CA ALA A 172 -8.74 -10.50 21.96
C ALA A 172 -9.54 -9.18 21.81
N ASP A 173 -10.33 -8.82 22.83
CA ASP A 173 -11.12 -7.59 22.91
C ASP A 173 -10.39 -6.44 23.61
N SER A 174 -9.17 -6.65 24.12
CA SER A 174 -8.39 -5.61 24.81
C SER A 174 -8.28 -4.36 23.92
N PRO A 175 -8.68 -3.17 24.42
CA PRO A 175 -8.43 -1.93 23.71
C PRO A 175 -6.92 -1.66 23.69
N VAL A 176 -6.42 -1.10 22.60
CA VAL A 176 -5.00 -0.73 22.50
C VAL A 176 -4.88 0.49 21.60
N ALA A 177 -4.11 1.48 22.03
CA ALA A 177 -3.78 2.63 21.20
C ALA A 177 -2.63 2.27 20.24
N LEU A 178 -2.60 2.92 19.07
CA LEU A 178 -1.50 2.77 18.11
C LEU A 178 -0.13 3.03 18.76
N THR A 179 -0.04 4.07 19.59
CA THR A 179 1.21 4.44 20.27
C THR A 179 1.72 3.38 21.24
N GLU A 180 0.83 2.57 21.83
CA GLU A 180 1.22 1.45 22.69
C GLU A 180 1.84 0.34 21.86
N LEU A 181 1.27 0.03 20.69
CA LEU A 181 1.82 -0.96 19.76
C LEU A 181 3.15 -0.51 19.16
N GLU A 182 3.29 0.76 18.79
CA GLU A 182 4.53 1.33 18.24
C GLU A 182 5.68 1.35 19.25
N ALA A 183 5.37 1.37 20.54
CA ALA A 183 6.35 1.33 21.62
C ALA A 183 6.93 -0.08 21.88
N LEU A 184 6.29 -1.13 21.34
CA LEU A 184 6.75 -2.50 21.50
C LEU A 184 7.98 -2.77 20.61
N PRO A 185 9.17 -3.03 21.20
CA PRO A 185 10.42 -3.09 20.44
C PRO A 185 10.47 -4.27 19.46
N TYR A 186 10.00 -5.46 19.85
CA TYR A 186 10.03 -6.61 18.96
C TYR A 186 8.97 -6.51 17.86
N PHE A 187 7.77 -5.99 18.17
CA PHE A 187 6.75 -5.74 17.16
C PHE A 187 7.21 -4.69 16.15
N SER A 188 7.85 -3.60 16.60
CA SER A 188 8.44 -2.61 15.69
C SER A 188 9.50 -3.22 14.78
N ALA A 189 10.29 -4.16 15.29
CA ALA A 189 11.26 -4.90 14.52
C ALA A 189 10.59 -5.86 13.50
N VAL A 190 9.48 -6.50 13.85
CA VAL A 190 8.68 -7.33 12.95
C VAL A 190 8.09 -6.50 11.81
N ILE A 191 7.50 -5.34 12.10
CA ILE A 191 6.99 -4.40 11.09
C ILE A 191 8.14 -3.98 10.16
N THR A 192 9.30 -3.65 10.73
CA THR A 192 10.48 -3.22 9.96
C THR A 192 11.00 -4.32 9.04
N GLU A 193 11.06 -5.57 9.50
CA GLU A 193 11.47 -6.71 8.69
C GLU A 193 10.43 -7.07 7.61
N GLY A 194 9.14 -6.96 7.94
CA GLY A 194 8.04 -7.07 6.99
C GLY A 194 8.16 -6.09 5.83
N LEU A 195 8.38 -4.82 6.14
CA LEU A 195 8.62 -3.76 5.15
C LEU A 195 9.86 -4.04 4.27
N ARG A 196 10.89 -4.69 4.83
CA ARG A 196 12.10 -5.03 4.08
C ARG A 196 11.81 -6.11 3.03
N LEU A 197 11.10 -7.17 3.41
CA LEU A 197 10.89 -8.39 2.62
C LEU A 197 9.61 -8.38 1.76
N SER A 198 8.65 -7.49 2.03
CA SER A 198 7.52 -7.26 1.13
C SER A 198 7.93 -6.51 -0.14
N HIS A 199 9.06 -5.79 -0.07
CA HIS A 199 9.63 -4.92 -1.11
C HIS A 199 8.73 -3.76 -1.58
N GLY A 200 7.52 -3.61 -1.03
CA GLY A 200 6.59 -2.52 -1.36
C GLY A 200 6.51 -2.23 -2.86
N ALA A 201 6.86 -0.99 -3.24
CA ALA A 201 7.11 -0.63 -4.64
C ALA A 201 8.50 -1.13 -5.06
N SER A 202 8.55 -2.29 -5.71
CA SER A 202 9.78 -2.94 -6.19
C SER A 202 10.45 -2.19 -7.33
N SER A 203 9.67 -1.48 -8.14
CA SER A 203 10.22 -0.85 -9.33
C SER A 203 11.09 0.37 -9.04
N ARG A 204 12.08 0.55 -9.89
CA ARG A 204 13.01 1.67 -9.81
C ARG A 204 12.29 3.00 -10.05
N MET A 205 12.48 3.96 -9.16
CA MET A 205 11.91 5.30 -9.24
C MET A 205 12.97 6.29 -9.74
N PRO A 206 12.98 6.64 -11.05
CA PRO A 206 13.97 7.55 -11.59
C PRO A 206 13.87 8.96 -11.00
N ARG A 207 15.02 9.61 -10.86
CA ARG A 207 15.19 11.04 -10.69
C ARG A 207 16.06 11.53 -11.84
N ILE A 208 15.69 12.66 -12.43
CA ILE A 208 16.39 13.25 -13.57
C ILE A 208 16.75 14.67 -13.16
N ALA A 209 18.05 14.97 -13.07
CA ALA A 209 18.52 16.34 -12.93
C ALA A 209 18.52 16.97 -14.32
N THR A 210 17.63 17.92 -14.60
CA THR A 210 17.48 18.50 -15.95
C THR A 210 18.39 19.70 -16.17
N GLU A 211 18.71 20.43 -15.10
CA GLU A 211 19.40 21.72 -15.18
C GLU A 211 20.91 21.64 -14.86
N GLU A 212 21.37 20.54 -14.28
CA GLU A 212 22.75 20.40 -13.78
C GLU A 212 23.31 19.00 -13.95
N ASP A 213 24.64 18.92 -14.05
CA ASP A 213 25.36 17.65 -13.99
C ASP A 213 25.54 17.26 -12.52
N LEU A 214 25.25 16.01 -12.18
CA LEU A 214 25.39 15.52 -10.81
C LEU A 214 26.83 15.05 -10.57
N VAL A 215 27.49 15.60 -9.56
CA VAL A 215 28.84 15.17 -9.15
C VAL A 215 28.75 14.23 -7.95
N TYR A 216 29.23 13.00 -8.11
CA TYR A 216 29.35 12.03 -7.03
C TYR A 216 30.79 11.52 -6.92
N LYS A 217 31.51 12.02 -5.91
CA LYS A 217 32.95 11.77 -5.74
C LYS A 217 33.71 12.17 -7.01
N GLN A 218 34.40 11.23 -7.66
CA GLN A 218 35.12 11.46 -8.91
C GLN A 218 34.25 11.38 -10.18
N TRP A 219 32.98 10.99 -10.04
CA TRP A 219 32.09 10.76 -11.17
C TRP A 219 31.23 11.98 -11.45
N VAL A 220 31.07 12.30 -12.74
CA VAL A 220 30.11 13.30 -13.23
C VAL A 220 29.04 12.54 -14.01
N ILE A 221 27.80 12.68 -13.58
CA ILE A 221 26.62 12.14 -14.24
C ILE A 221 26.00 13.30 -15.03
N PRO A 222 25.98 13.26 -16.37
CA PRO A 222 25.46 14.36 -17.18
C PRO A 222 23.99 14.67 -16.87
N ARG A 223 23.63 15.96 -16.95
CA ARG A 223 22.22 16.39 -16.91
C ARG A 223 21.37 15.59 -17.89
N GLY A 224 20.10 15.39 -17.54
CA GLY A 224 19.15 14.59 -18.30
C GLY A 224 19.28 13.08 -18.09
N THR A 225 20.32 12.60 -17.38
CA THR A 225 20.50 11.17 -17.11
C THR A 225 19.55 10.69 -16.00
N PRO A 226 18.70 9.67 -16.24
CA PRO A 226 17.88 9.07 -15.17
C PRO A 226 18.74 8.28 -14.19
N VAL A 227 18.71 8.69 -12.92
CA VAL A 227 19.36 7.99 -11.79
C VAL A 227 18.31 7.33 -10.93
N MET A 228 18.52 6.06 -10.59
CA MET A 228 17.57 5.28 -9.79
C MET A 228 18.29 4.21 -8.98
N GLN A 229 17.66 3.80 -7.88
CA GLN A 229 18.09 2.67 -7.07
C GLN A 229 17.09 1.52 -7.17
N SER A 230 17.55 0.30 -6.89
CA SER A 230 16.67 -0.85 -6.68
C SER A 230 16.56 -1.12 -5.19
N LEU A 231 15.35 -0.93 -4.66
CA LEU A 231 15.04 -1.26 -3.28
C LEU A 231 15.19 -2.75 -3.03
N TYR A 232 14.74 -3.58 -3.96
CA TYR A 232 14.90 -5.03 -3.90
C TYR A 232 16.38 -5.42 -3.73
N LEU A 233 17.26 -5.00 -4.65
CA LEU A 233 18.69 -5.35 -4.59
C LEU A 233 19.38 -4.80 -3.32
N HIS A 234 18.91 -3.67 -2.80
CA HIS A 234 19.44 -3.11 -1.56
C HIS A 234 19.03 -3.95 -0.34
N HIS A 235 17.73 -4.26 -0.24
CA HIS A 235 17.16 -5.05 0.85
C HIS A 235 17.60 -6.52 0.81
N THR A 236 18.02 -7.03 -0.35
CA THR A 236 18.52 -8.40 -0.51
C THR A 236 20.05 -8.51 -0.58
N ASN A 237 20.78 -7.41 -0.35
CA ASN A 237 22.24 -7.43 -0.36
C ASN A 237 22.80 -8.16 0.88
N PRO A 238 23.49 -9.31 0.74
CA PRO A 238 24.01 -10.07 1.88
C PRO A 238 25.13 -9.35 2.66
N GLN A 239 25.78 -8.35 2.06
CA GLN A 239 26.78 -7.51 2.74
C GLN A 239 26.13 -6.52 3.73
N ILE A 240 24.85 -6.20 3.53
CA ILE A 240 24.07 -5.30 4.39
C ILE A 240 23.18 -6.11 5.33
N PHE A 241 22.52 -7.13 4.78
CA PHE A 241 21.60 -8.01 5.50
C PHE A 241 22.09 -9.46 5.37
N PRO A 242 22.90 -9.97 6.31
CA PRO A 242 23.26 -11.39 6.35
C PRO A 242 22.00 -12.27 6.38
N GLU A 243 22.04 -13.37 5.62
CA GLU A 243 20.86 -14.21 5.34
C GLU A 243 19.67 -13.35 4.86
N PRO A 244 19.79 -12.66 3.70
CA PRO A 244 18.89 -11.58 3.33
C PRO A 244 17.44 -12.03 3.14
N PHE A 245 17.18 -13.29 2.81
CA PHE A 245 15.82 -13.81 2.64
C PHE A 245 15.22 -14.42 3.91
N ARG A 246 16.01 -14.53 4.99
CA ARG A 246 15.51 -15.00 6.28
C ARG A 246 14.78 -13.86 6.99
N PHE A 247 13.53 -14.10 7.38
CA PHE A 247 12.75 -13.19 8.20
C PHE A 247 13.30 -13.17 9.63
N ASN A 248 14.10 -12.16 9.93
CA ASN A 248 14.77 -12.06 11.23
C ASN A 248 14.58 -10.64 11.81
N PRO A 249 13.53 -10.41 12.62
CA PRO A 249 13.33 -9.13 13.30
C PRO A 249 14.49 -8.76 14.25
N GLN A 250 15.17 -9.74 14.85
CA GLN A 250 16.22 -9.51 15.84
C GLN A 250 17.37 -8.64 15.29
N ARG A 251 17.62 -8.68 13.97
CA ARG A 251 18.66 -7.85 13.33
C ARG A 251 18.46 -6.34 13.58
N TRP A 252 17.22 -5.88 13.70
CA TRP A 252 16.90 -4.47 13.92
C TRP A 252 17.08 -4.04 15.38
N ILE A 253 17.04 -5.00 16.30
CA ILE A 253 17.29 -4.78 17.73
C ILE A 253 18.80 -4.84 18.00
N ASP A 254 19.49 -5.82 17.40
CA ASP A 254 20.93 -6.03 17.59
C ASP A 254 21.75 -4.90 16.97
N ASP A 255 21.34 -4.37 15.80
CA ASP A 255 21.94 -3.18 15.19
C ASP A 255 20.87 -2.12 14.84
N PRO A 256 20.56 -1.22 15.79
CA PRO A 256 19.63 -0.12 15.58
C PRO A 256 20.04 0.85 14.47
N LYS A 257 21.31 0.84 14.03
CA LYS A 257 21.80 1.71 12.95
C LYS A 257 21.35 1.22 11.57
N LEU A 258 20.91 -0.04 11.43
CA LEU A 258 20.42 -0.58 10.16
C LEU A 258 19.21 0.21 9.65
N LYS A 259 18.22 0.46 10.51
CA LYS A 259 16.96 1.11 10.13
C LYS A 259 17.17 2.51 9.53
N PRO A 260 17.83 3.48 10.20
CA PRO A 260 18.05 4.80 9.65
C PRO A 260 19.06 4.83 8.50
N ARG A 261 19.79 3.75 8.21
CA ARG A 261 20.78 3.73 7.12
C ARG A 261 20.32 2.97 5.87
N TYR A 262 19.63 1.85 6.05
CA TYR A 262 19.41 0.87 5.00
C TYR A 262 17.95 0.46 4.80
N LEU A 263 17.03 0.81 5.72
CA LEU A 263 15.61 0.68 5.43
C LEU A 263 15.21 1.78 4.44
N MET A 264 14.75 1.37 3.25
CA MET A 264 14.37 2.28 2.16
C MET A 264 12.91 2.14 1.71
N ALA A 265 12.09 1.36 2.43
CA ALA A 265 10.68 1.09 2.12
C ALA A 265 9.85 2.34 1.82
N TRP A 266 10.18 3.46 2.47
CA TRP A 266 9.45 4.72 2.37
C TRP A 266 10.09 5.75 1.44
N GLY A 267 11.23 5.45 0.82
CA GLY A 267 12.07 6.47 0.20
C GLY A 267 12.60 7.51 1.21
N ARG A 268 13.24 8.58 0.72
CA ARG A 268 13.81 9.67 1.54
C ARG A 268 13.75 11.02 0.83
N GLY A 269 13.95 12.09 1.61
CA GLY A 269 13.99 13.46 1.11
C GLY A 269 12.61 13.98 0.73
N SER A 270 12.56 14.98 -0.14
CA SER A 270 11.32 15.69 -0.55
C SER A 270 10.28 14.83 -1.27
N ARG A 271 10.62 13.57 -1.60
CA ARG A 271 9.74 12.61 -2.28
C ARG A 271 9.60 11.31 -1.47
N SER A 272 9.77 11.38 -0.15
CA SER A 272 9.42 10.27 0.75
C SER A 272 7.93 9.97 0.69
N CYS A 273 7.55 8.75 1.03
CA CYS A 273 6.16 8.28 1.07
C CYS A 273 5.30 9.22 1.92
N LEU A 274 4.24 9.75 1.31
CA LEU A 274 3.27 10.61 2.00
C LEU A 274 2.41 9.81 2.99
N GLY A 275 2.16 8.54 2.70
CA GLY A 275 1.27 7.66 3.47
C GLY A 275 1.94 6.93 4.63
N ILE A 276 3.18 7.27 5.02
CA ILE A 276 3.96 6.50 6.01
C ILE A 276 3.21 6.28 7.34
N ASN A 277 2.56 7.32 7.86
CA ASN A 277 1.87 7.27 9.15
C ASN A 277 0.60 6.41 9.07
N LEU A 278 -0.18 6.57 8.00
CA LEU A 278 -1.38 5.77 7.78
C LEU A 278 -1.02 4.29 7.58
N ALA A 279 0.00 4.02 6.76
CA ALA A 279 0.46 2.66 6.52
C ALA A 279 0.99 2.00 7.79
N HIS A 280 1.76 2.69 8.63
CA HIS A 280 2.13 2.15 9.95
C HIS A 280 0.90 1.85 10.80
N ALA A 281 -0.06 2.78 10.89
CA ALA A 281 -1.28 2.55 11.67
C ALA A 281 -2.00 1.27 11.22
N GLU A 282 -2.19 1.09 9.91
CA GLU A 282 -2.78 -0.12 9.34
C GLU A 282 -1.95 -1.37 9.67
N LEU A 283 -0.63 -1.34 9.48
CA LEU A 283 0.24 -2.49 9.75
C LEU A 283 0.22 -2.91 11.23
N TYR A 284 0.39 -1.96 12.16
CA TYR A 284 0.40 -2.27 13.59
C TYR A 284 -0.97 -2.76 14.07
N LEU A 285 -2.04 -2.04 13.74
CA LEU A 285 -3.38 -2.37 14.23
C LEU A 285 -3.89 -3.70 13.65
N THR A 286 -3.69 -3.91 12.35
CA THR A 286 -4.18 -5.14 11.70
C THR A 286 -3.38 -6.37 12.16
N ILE A 287 -2.05 -6.31 12.19
CA ILE A 287 -1.25 -7.47 12.61
C ILE A 287 -1.52 -7.81 14.08
N ALA A 288 -1.55 -6.82 14.98
CA ALA A 288 -1.87 -7.06 16.39
C ALA A 288 -3.24 -7.71 16.56
N ARG A 289 -4.27 -7.20 15.87
CA ARG A 289 -5.63 -7.75 15.96
C ARG A 289 -5.74 -9.14 15.37
N LEU A 290 -5.05 -9.45 14.26
CA LEU A 290 -5.09 -10.78 13.67
C LEU A 290 -4.44 -11.82 14.58
N ILE A 291 -3.26 -11.52 15.13
CA ILE A 291 -2.49 -12.45 15.96
C ILE A 291 -3.16 -12.70 17.32
N THR A 292 -3.68 -11.65 17.97
CA THR A 292 -4.26 -11.80 19.32
C THR A 292 -5.65 -12.44 19.29
N ARG A 293 -6.39 -12.31 18.17
CA ARG A 293 -7.77 -12.82 18.09
C ARG A 293 -7.88 -14.21 17.47
N PHE A 294 -7.11 -14.48 16.42
CA PHE A 294 -7.28 -15.68 15.61
C PHE A 294 -6.10 -16.63 15.76
N GLU A 295 -6.42 -17.92 15.85
CA GLU A 295 -5.43 -18.95 15.53
C GLU A 295 -5.49 -19.18 14.02
N LEU A 296 -4.33 -19.02 13.37
CA LEU A 296 -4.20 -19.02 11.92
C LEU A 296 -3.20 -20.09 11.50
N GLU A 297 -3.50 -20.78 10.40
CA GLU A 297 -2.61 -21.74 9.77
C GLU A 297 -2.49 -21.45 8.28
N LEU A 298 -1.30 -21.62 7.70
CA LEU A 298 -1.12 -21.53 6.25
C LEU A 298 -1.96 -22.63 5.57
N TYR A 299 -2.69 -22.26 4.53
CA TYR A 299 -3.57 -23.17 3.79
C TYR A 299 -3.21 -23.14 2.31
N ASP A 300 -2.74 -24.28 1.76
CA ASP A 300 -2.31 -24.42 0.36
C ASP A 300 -1.58 -23.16 -0.13
N THR A 301 -0.54 -22.80 0.61
CA THR A 301 0.36 -21.68 0.32
C THR A 301 1.75 -22.25 0.10
N VAL A 302 2.26 -22.09 -1.11
CA VAL A 302 3.55 -22.61 -1.57
C VAL A 302 4.48 -21.43 -1.81
N TRP A 303 5.73 -21.51 -1.34
CA TRP A 303 6.67 -20.39 -1.39
C TRP A 303 6.88 -19.87 -2.83
N GLU A 304 7.23 -20.76 -3.75
CA GLU A 304 7.57 -20.46 -5.15
C GLU A 304 6.37 -19.88 -5.91
N ARG A 305 5.16 -20.31 -5.57
CA ARG A 305 3.91 -19.87 -6.22
C ARG A 305 3.39 -18.57 -5.62
N ASP A 306 3.31 -18.50 -4.30
CA ASP A 306 2.45 -17.53 -3.59
C ASP A 306 3.20 -16.44 -2.83
N VAL A 307 4.52 -16.56 -2.68
CA VAL A 307 5.31 -15.65 -1.85
C VAL A 307 6.48 -15.06 -2.62
N GLU A 308 7.23 -15.91 -3.32
CA GLU A 308 8.39 -15.50 -4.11
C GLU A 308 7.98 -14.54 -5.23
N ILE A 309 8.67 -13.41 -5.29
CA ILE A 309 8.45 -12.41 -6.35
C ILE A 309 9.23 -12.85 -7.59
N CYS A 310 8.52 -13.18 -8.65
CA CYS A 310 9.12 -13.55 -9.94
C CYS A 310 8.94 -12.46 -11.02
N HIS A 311 8.07 -11.47 -10.80
CA HIS A 311 7.84 -10.36 -11.73
C HIS A 311 7.92 -8.99 -11.04
N ASP A 312 8.55 -7.99 -11.69
CA ASP A 312 8.51 -6.58 -11.25
C ASP A 312 7.51 -5.78 -12.09
N CYS A 313 6.32 -5.56 -11.53
CA CYS A 313 5.19 -4.89 -12.16
C CYS A 313 4.83 -3.61 -11.40
N PHE A 314 5.83 -2.82 -11.01
CA PHE A 314 5.77 -1.73 -10.02
C PHE A 314 5.74 -2.19 -8.56
N ILE A 315 4.90 -3.16 -8.28
CA ILE A 315 4.97 -4.02 -7.11
C ILE A 315 5.55 -5.36 -7.51
N GLY A 316 6.11 -6.10 -6.55
CA GLY A 316 6.49 -7.47 -6.77
C GLY A 316 5.24 -8.31 -7.04
N VAL A 317 5.22 -9.07 -8.13
CA VAL A 317 4.15 -10.02 -8.44
C VAL A 317 4.73 -11.43 -8.38
N THR A 318 3.97 -12.32 -7.77
CA THR A 318 4.30 -13.75 -7.62
C THR A 318 3.93 -14.50 -8.90
N ASP A 319 3.86 -15.83 -8.85
CA ASP A 319 3.39 -16.59 -10.02
C ASP A 319 1.98 -16.13 -10.42
N LEU A 320 1.73 -16.01 -11.73
CA LEU A 320 0.45 -15.52 -12.26
C LEU A 320 -0.71 -16.47 -11.96
N SER A 321 -0.43 -17.75 -11.70
CA SER A 321 -1.43 -18.74 -11.27
C SER A 321 -1.68 -18.70 -9.76
N SER A 322 -1.00 -17.83 -9.01
CA SER A 322 -1.12 -17.78 -7.56
C SER A 322 -2.51 -17.30 -7.12
N PRO A 323 -3.20 -18.05 -6.24
CA PRO A 323 -4.38 -17.55 -5.54
C PRO A 323 -4.02 -16.51 -4.46
N GLY A 324 -2.74 -16.23 -4.23
CA GLY A 324 -2.22 -15.44 -3.13
C GLY A 324 -1.95 -16.28 -1.87
N ILE A 325 -1.39 -15.63 -0.86
CA ILE A 325 -1.17 -16.22 0.46
C ILE A 325 -2.52 -16.50 1.10
N ARG A 326 -2.79 -17.77 1.40
CA ARG A 326 -4.05 -18.22 1.98
C ARG A 326 -3.83 -18.77 3.37
N VAL A 327 -4.75 -18.44 4.26
CA VAL A 327 -4.73 -18.85 5.65
C VAL A 327 -6.10 -19.42 6.04
N LYS A 328 -6.09 -20.41 6.92
CA LYS A 328 -7.27 -20.95 7.57
C LYS A 328 -7.33 -20.41 8.99
N ILE A 329 -8.52 -19.95 9.39
CA ILE A 329 -8.82 -19.64 10.79
C ILE A 329 -9.20 -20.96 11.46
N THR A 330 -8.40 -21.41 12.43
CA THR A 330 -8.67 -22.62 13.21
C THR A 330 -9.45 -22.31 14.49
N ARG A 331 -9.36 -21.08 14.98
CA ARG A 331 -10.06 -20.59 16.18
C ARG A 331 -10.30 -19.09 16.12
N ASP A 332 -11.42 -18.62 16.69
CA ASP A 332 -11.70 -17.19 16.92
C ASP A 332 -11.97 -16.97 18.40
N ALA A 333 -11.02 -16.35 19.10
CA ALA A 333 -11.08 -16.14 20.55
C ALA A 333 -12.23 -15.24 21.02
N LEU A 334 -12.97 -14.59 20.11
CA LEU A 334 -14.19 -13.83 20.44
C LEU A 334 -15.50 -14.61 20.19
N ARG A 335 -15.43 -15.78 19.56
CA ARG A 335 -16.60 -16.61 19.23
C ARG A 335 -16.61 -17.96 19.95
N ASP A 336 -15.46 -18.45 20.35
CA ASP A 336 -15.26 -19.70 21.10
C ASP A 336 -15.24 -19.45 22.62
#